data_AF-A0A384JZH7-F1
#
_entry.id   AF-A0A384JZH7-F1
#
_cell.length_a   1.000
_cell.length_b   1.000
_cell.length_c   1.000
_cell.angle_alpha   90.00
_cell.angle_beta   90.00
_cell.angle_gamma   90.00
#
_symmetry.space_group_name_H-M   'P 1'
#
loop_
_entity.id
_entity.type
_entity.pdbx_description
1 polymer ?
#
loop_
_entity_poly.entity_id
_entity_poly.type
_entity_poly.pdbx_seq_one_letter_code
_entity_poly.pdbx_strand_id
1 'polypeptide(L)'
;MSENAFTGSSIGGFVNNSTVNGVAKERSYAANAYFKPAQNRSDIHLVTNSLVEKIILNKESGEAVAKGVKVTIKGVEHIFQAGKEVIVAARALNSPKILELSGIGEAELLRSLGVDIYVENSSVGENF
;
A
#
# COMPACT_ATOMS: atom_id res chain seq x y z
N MET A 1 -29.76 16.11 -29.78
CA MET A 1 -29.20 15.60 -28.51
C MET A 1 -27.98 16.43 -28.19
N SER A 2 -27.77 16.78 -26.93
CA SER A 2 -26.50 17.45 -26.54
C SER A 2 -25.37 16.43 -26.68
N GLU A 3 -24.35 16.76 -27.48
CA GLU A 3 -23.19 15.89 -27.70
C GLU A 3 -22.30 15.78 -26.44
N ASN A 4 -22.42 16.73 -25.50
CA ASN A 4 -21.53 16.81 -24.35
C ASN A 4 -22.29 17.19 -23.08
N ALA A 5 -22.45 16.21 -22.20
CA ALA A 5 -23.15 16.33 -20.93
C ALA A 5 -22.50 17.29 -19.91
N PHE A 6 -21.26 17.73 -20.12
CA PHE A 6 -20.54 18.64 -19.21
C PHE A 6 -20.76 20.12 -19.53
N THR A 7 -21.51 20.44 -20.58
CA THR A 7 -21.77 21.82 -21.05
C THR A 7 -22.92 22.52 -20.32
N GLY A 8 -23.55 21.86 -19.34
CA GLY A 8 -24.68 22.42 -18.57
C GLY A 8 -26.04 22.35 -19.28
N SER A 9 -26.09 21.92 -20.54
CA SER A 9 -27.33 21.60 -21.26
C SER A 9 -27.42 20.09 -21.46
N SER A 10 -28.01 19.40 -20.49
CA SER A 10 -28.23 17.95 -20.52
C SER A 10 -29.71 17.68 -20.85
N ILE A 11 -29.97 17.22 -22.08
CA ILE A 11 -31.29 16.71 -22.49
C ILE A 11 -31.13 15.22 -22.79
N GLY A 12 -31.68 14.36 -21.91
CA GLY A 12 -31.58 12.89 -21.99
C GLY A 12 -30.97 12.25 -20.73
N GLY A 13 -30.88 10.92 -20.72
CA GLY A 13 -30.19 10.17 -19.65
C GLY A 13 -28.67 10.12 -19.88
N PHE A 14 -27.88 10.26 -18.81
CA PHE A 14 -26.43 10.12 -18.82
C PHE A 14 -26.01 9.10 -17.76
N VAL A 15 -25.10 8.19 -18.10
CA VAL A 15 -24.50 7.26 -17.15
C VAL A 15 -23.18 7.86 -16.69
N ASN A 16 -23.14 8.36 -15.46
CA ASN A 16 -21.89 8.76 -14.81
C ASN A 16 -21.28 7.57 -14.07
N ASN A 17 -19.95 7.50 -14.01
CA ASN A 17 -19.29 6.65 -13.05
C ASN A 17 -19.70 7.07 -11.64
N SER A 18 -20.22 6.12 -10.87
CA SER A 18 -20.70 6.36 -9.52
C SER A 18 -20.04 5.38 -8.56
N THR A 19 -19.46 5.89 -7.48
CA THR A 19 -18.88 5.06 -6.40
C THR A 19 -19.94 4.79 -5.34
N VAL A 20 -21.10 4.25 -5.76
CA VAL A 20 -22.26 4.00 -4.89
C VAL A 20 -22.65 2.53 -4.94
N ASN A 21 -22.82 1.93 -3.77
CA ASN A 21 -23.51 0.65 -3.63
C ASN A 21 -25.01 0.89 -3.80
N GLY A 22 -25.58 0.45 -4.92
CA GLY A 22 -26.98 0.71 -5.29
C GLY A 22 -28.02 0.09 -4.34
N VAL A 23 -27.65 -0.94 -3.57
CA VAL A 23 -28.52 -1.60 -2.59
C VAL A 23 -28.41 -0.92 -1.23
N ALA A 24 -27.20 -0.83 -0.67
CA ALA A 24 -26.96 -0.24 0.64
C ALA A 24 -27.09 1.29 0.67
N LYS A 25 -27.10 1.94 -0.50
CA LYS A 25 -27.10 3.41 -0.66
C LYS A 25 -25.91 4.09 0.02
N GLU A 26 -24.78 3.40 0.11
CA GLU A 26 -23.52 3.89 0.68
C GLU A 26 -22.45 4.07 -0.40
N ARG A 27 -21.35 4.76 -0.08
CA ARG A 27 -20.16 4.78 -0.94
C ARG A 27 -19.62 3.37 -1.16
N SER A 28 -19.28 3.00 -2.39
CA SER A 28 -18.52 1.79 -2.70
C SER A 28 -17.00 2.08 -2.60
N TYR A 29 -16.30 1.43 -1.68
CA TYR A 29 -14.86 1.57 -1.48
C TYR A 29 -14.22 0.26 -0.99
N ALA A 30 -12.89 0.17 -0.99
CA ALA A 30 -12.20 -1.11 -0.76
C ALA A 30 -12.56 -1.78 0.58
N ALA A 31 -12.71 -1.02 1.67
CA ALA A 31 -12.96 -1.63 2.98
C ALA A 31 -14.37 -2.22 3.10
N ASN A 32 -15.40 -1.54 2.60
CA ASN A 32 -16.76 -2.10 2.67
C ASN A 32 -17.01 -3.19 1.62
N ALA A 33 -16.33 -3.13 0.47
CA ALA A 33 -16.46 -4.13 -0.58
C ALA A 33 -15.70 -5.43 -0.27
N TYR A 34 -14.47 -5.35 0.26
CA TYR A 34 -13.59 -6.52 0.41
C TYR A 34 -13.36 -6.93 1.87
N PHE A 35 -13.08 -5.98 2.77
CA PHE A 35 -12.78 -6.32 4.16
C PHE A 35 -14.04 -6.64 4.98
N LYS A 36 -15.09 -5.81 4.90
CA LYS A 36 -16.32 -5.97 5.69
C LYS A 36 -16.98 -7.36 5.52
N PRO A 37 -17.05 -7.97 4.32
CA PRO A 37 -17.55 -9.34 4.17
C PRO A 37 -16.63 -10.41 4.76
N ALA A 38 -15.31 -10.16 4.80
CA ALA A 38 -14.29 -11.11 5.23
C ALA A 38 -13.89 -10.96 6.72
N GLN A 39 -14.31 -9.90 7.40
CA GLN A 39 -13.82 -9.49 8.73
C GLN A 39 -14.01 -10.55 9.84
N ASN A 40 -14.97 -11.46 9.68
CA ASN A 40 -15.27 -12.50 10.68
C ASN A 40 -14.45 -13.78 10.47
N ARG A 41 -13.59 -13.84 9.43
CA ARG A 41 -12.70 -14.97 9.23
C ARG A 41 -11.59 -14.94 10.29
N SER A 42 -11.32 -16.09 10.90
CA SER A 42 -10.32 -16.22 11.96
C SER A 42 -8.87 -16.06 11.48
N ASP A 43 -8.63 -16.20 10.17
CA ASP A 43 -7.31 -16.12 9.54
C ASP A 43 -6.97 -14.72 8.98
N ILE A 44 -7.84 -13.73 9.21
CA ILE A 44 -7.62 -12.33 8.80
C ILE A 44 -7.55 -11.45 10.04
N HIS A 45 -6.46 -10.69 10.15
CA HIS A 45 -6.25 -9.73 11.22
C HIS A 45 -6.09 -8.33 10.63
N LEU A 46 -6.86 -7.36 11.15
CA LEU A 46 -6.71 -5.95 10.81
C LEU A 46 -6.15 -5.19 12.01
N VAL A 47 -4.97 -4.60 11.84
CA VAL A 47 -4.37 -3.72 12.85
C VAL A 47 -4.38 -2.30 12.30
N THR A 48 -5.19 -1.44 12.88
CA THR A 48 -5.30 -0.02 12.49
C THR A 48 -4.39 0.86 13.34
N ASN A 49 -4.26 2.14 12.99
CA ASN A 49 -3.39 3.10 13.71
C ASN A 49 -1.95 2.58 13.85
N SER A 50 -1.47 1.93 12.80
CA SER A 50 -0.22 1.19 12.75
C SER A 50 0.58 1.66 11.55
N LEU A 51 1.67 2.38 11.81
CA LEU A 51 2.55 2.90 10.76
C LEU A 51 3.67 1.89 10.50
N VAL A 52 3.70 1.30 9.31
CA VAL A 52 4.83 0.47 8.87
C VAL A 52 6.01 1.39 8.56
N GLU A 53 7.16 1.14 9.20
CA GLU A 53 8.36 1.93 9.01
C GLU A 53 9.28 1.33 7.93
N LYS A 54 9.50 0.02 8.01
CA LYS A 54 10.32 -0.74 7.06
C LYS A 54 9.97 -2.22 7.08
N ILE A 55 10.35 -2.90 6.01
CA ILE A 55 10.44 -4.35 5.91
C ILE A 55 11.73 -4.78 6.62
N ILE A 56 11.66 -5.89 7.34
CA ILE A 56 12.82 -6.55 7.93
C ILE A 56 13.31 -7.57 6.90
N LEU A 57 14.52 -7.33 6.38
CA LEU A 57 15.17 -8.17 5.38
C LEU A 57 16.37 -8.89 6.01
N ASN A 58 16.59 -10.12 5.55
CA ASN A 58 17.83 -10.87 5.79
C ASN A 58 18.48 -11.22 4.45
N LYS A 59 19.78 -11.49 4.44
CA LYS A 59 20.46 -12.10 3.30
C LYS A 59 20.54 -13.61 3.51
N GLU A 60 19.89 -14.37 2.64
CA GLU A 60 19.93 -15.84 2.64
C GLU A 60 20.43 -16.28 1.26
N SER A 61 21.54 -17.02 1.22
CA SER A 61 22.16 -17.46 -0.03
C SER A 61 22.45 -16.35 -1.06
N GLY A 62 22.71 -15.13 -0.58
CA GLY A 62 22.96 -13.96 -1.42
C GLY A 62 21.71 -13.19 -1.86
N GLU A 63 20.51 -13.68 -1.53
CA GLU A 63 19.24 -13.03 -1.87
C GLU A 63 18.63 -12.33 -0.66
N ALA A 64 17.91 -11.22 -0.91
CA ALA A 64 17.17 -10.52 0.13
C ALA A 64 15.84 -11.22 0.41
N VAL A 65 15.64 -11.70 1.64
CA VAL A 65 14.43 -12.40 2.07
C VAL A 65 13.70 -11.58 3.11
N ALA A 66 12.43 -11.26 2.85
CA ALA A 66 11.56 -10.57 3.81
C ALA A 66 11.16 -11.50 4.95
N LYS A 67 11.38 -11.07 6.20
CA LYS A 67 11.04 -11.82 7.42
C LYS A 67 9.91 -11.20 8.21
N GLY A 68 9.48 -9.99 7.85
CA GLY A 68 8.43 -9.28 8.55
C GLY A 68 8.48 -7.78 8.32
N VAL A 69 7.80 -7.04 9.19
CA VAL A 69 7.75 -5.58 9.16
C VAL A 69 7.97 -5.00 10.55
N LYS A 70 8.66 -3.86 10.61
CA LYS A 70 8.75 -3.02 11.79
C LYS A 70 7.64 -1.97 11.74
N VAL A 71 6.86 -1.86 12.80
CA VAL A 71 5.64 -1.06 12.86
C VAL A 71 5.60 -0.27 14.15
N THR A 72 5.23 1.01 14.06
CA THR A 72 4.99 1.83 15.24
C THR A 72 3.49 1.94 15.49
N ILE A 73 3.08 1.56 16.71
CA ILE A 73 1.69 1.59 17.17
C ILE A 73 1.66 2.44 18.44
N LYS A 74 0.95 3.57 18.40
CA LYS A 74 0.85 4.52 19.52
C LYS A 74 2.23 4.93 20.10
N GLY A 75 3.23 5.08 19.23
CA GLY A 75 4.60 5.47 19.61
C GLY A 75 5.47 4.33 20.14
N VAL A 76 4.97 3.10 20.16
CA VAL A 76 5.72 1.91 20.57
C VAL A 76 6.07 1.10 19.33
N GLU A 77 7.33 0.65 19.23
CA GLU A 77 7.78 -0.22 18.15
C GLU A 77 7.32 -1.66 18.38
N HIS A 78 6.86 -2.28 17.30
CA HIS A 78 6.43 -3.67 17.23
C HIS A 78 7.03 -4.34 15.98
N ILE A 79 7.23 -5.65 16.06
CA ILE A 79 7.67 -6.47 14.92
C ILE A 79 6.58 -7.51 14.63
N PHE A 80 6.08 -7.51 13.39
CA PHE A 80 5.23 -8.58 12.88
C PHE A 80 6.05 -9.46 11.94
N GLN A 81 6.22 -10.73 12.29
CA GLN A 81 6.93 -11.70 11.45
C GLN A 81 6.03 -12.22 10.34
N ALA A 82 6.61 -12.41 9.15
CA ALA A 82 5.94 -12.99 8.00
C ALA A 82 6.40 -14.44 7.81
N GLY A 83 5.44 -15.38 7.80
CA GLY A 83 5.73 -16.80 7.56
C GLY A 83 5.95 -17.17 6.10
N LYS A 84 5.58 -16.27 5.17
CA LYS A 84 5.72 -16.49 3.71
C LYS A 84 6.22 -15.24 3.00
N GLU A 85 5.38 -14.21 2.96
CA GLU A 85 5.60 -13.03 2.12
C GLU A 85 5.21 -11.75 2.84
N VAL A 86 5.80 -10.64 2.42
CA VAL A 86 5.39 -9.28 2.78
C VAL A 86 4.91 -8.59 1.50
N ILE A 87 3.65 -8.16 1.48
CA ILE A 87 3.05 -7.45 0.34
C ILE A 87 2.96 -5.96 0.66
N VAL A 88 3.57 -5.12 -0.17
CA VAL A 88 3.56 -3.66 0.01
C VAL A 88 2.41 -3.05 -0.79
N ALA A 89 1.38 -2.58 -0.09
CA ALA A 89 0.19 -1.94 -0.67
C ALA A 89 -0.02 -0.51 -0.12
N ALA A 90 1.05 0.26 0.04
CA ALA A 90 1.04 1.55 0.73
C ALA A 90 0.76 2.78 -0.18
N ARG A 91 0.27 2.54 -1.41
CA ARG A 91 0.08 3.54 -2.49
C ARG A 91 1.39 4.03 -3.11
N ALA A 92 1.28 4.67 -4.28
CA ALA A 92 2.42 5.11 -5.10
C ALA A 92 3.44 5.99 -4.36
N LEU A 93 3.02 6.79 -3.38
CA LEU A 93 3.93 7.67 -2.63
C LEU A 93 4.66 6.97 -1.48
N ASN A 94 3.98 6.09 -0.72
CA ASN A 94 4.61 5.49 0.47
C ASN A 94 5.25 4.13 0.18
N SER A 95 4.80 3.41 -0.86
CA SER A 95 5.42 2.13 -1.24
C SER A 95 6.93 2.28 -1.52
N PRO A 96 7.40 3.20 -2.40
CA PRO A 96 8.84 3.35 -2.63
C PRO A 96 9.59 3.79 -1.37
N LYS A 97 9.03 4.71 -0.59
CA LYS A 97 9.62 5.12 0.69
C LYS A 97 9.86 3.94 1.65
N ILE A 98 8.87 3.04 1.78
CA ILE A 98 9.03 1.84 2.62
C ILE A 98 10.14 0.95 2.07
N LEU A 99 10.22 0.77 0.74
CA LEU A 99 11.28 -0.02 0.10
C LEU A 99 12.68 0.57 0.37
N GLU A 100 12.85 1.88 0.18
CA GLU A 100 14.12 2.58 0.43
C GLU A 100 14.55 2.46 1.89
N LEU A 101 13.66 2.73 2.85
CA LEU A 101 13.92 2.57 4.29
C LEU A 101 14.24 1.12 4.69
N SER A 102 13.83 0.16 3.85
CA SER A 102 14.15 -1.26 4.01
C SER A 102 15.50 -1.66 3.41
N GLY A 103 16.13 -0.79 2.61
CA GLY A 103 17.38 -1.09 1.90
C GLY A 103 17.20 -1.57 0.46
N ILE A 104 16.07 -1.23 -0.17
CA ILE A 104 15.75 -1.52 -1.57
C ILE A 104 15.60 -0.18 -2.30
N GLY A 105 16.59 0.21 -3.09
CA GLY A 105 16.62 1.55 -3.69
C GLY A 105 17.99 1.88 -4.32
N GLU A 106 18.20 3.14 -4.65
CA GLU A 106 19.45 3.64 -5.24
C GLU A 106 20.60 3.66 -4.23
N ALA A 107 21.74 3.08 -4.59
CA ALA A 107 22.87 2.83 -3.70
C ALA A 107 23.39 4.08 -2.99
N GLU A 108 23.63 5.16 -3.75
CA GLU A 108 24.29 6.36 -3.22
C GLU A 108 23.36 7.09 -2.25
N LEU A 109 22.08 7.18 -2.56
CA LEU A 109 21.02 7.70 -1.69
C LEU A 109 20.95 6.87 -0.41
N LEU A 110 20.82 5.55 -0.51
CA LEU A 110 20.73 4.68 0.66
C LEU A 110 21.99 4.78 1.54
N ARG A 111 23.18 4.79 0.95
CA ARG A 111 24.45 5.02 1.65
C ARG A 111 24.46 6.36 2.36
N SER A 112 24.02 7.44 1.70
CA SER A 112 23.99 8.79 2.27
C SER A 112 23.07 8.91 3.49
N LEU A 113 22.05 8.05 3.56
CA LEU A 113 21.08 7.99 4.66
C LEU A 113 21.46 6.95 5.74
N GLY A 114 22.59 6.25 5.60
CA GLY A 114 23.02 5.21 6.52
C GLY A 114 22.13 3.97 6.52
N VAL A 115 21.48 3.67 5.39
CA VAL A 115 20.63 2.48 5.22
C VAL A 115 21.44 1.36 4.57
N ASP A 116 21.41 0.17 5.18
CA ASP A 116 22.02 -1.04 4.60
C ASP A 116 21.37 -1.40 3.27
N ILE A 117 22.20 -1.67 2.25
CA ILE A 117 21.71 -2.03 0.92
C ILE A 117 21.51 -3.56 0.83
N TYR A 118 20.25 -3.95 0.64
CA TYR A 118 19.83 -5.32 0.38
C TYR A 118 19.64 -5.58 -1.11
N VAL A 119 19.03 -4.63 -1.82
CA VAL A 119 18.76 -4.73 -3.27
C VAL A 119 19.03 -3.37 -3.90
N GLU A 120 19.98 -3.32 -4.82
CA GLU A 120 20.23 -2.13 -5.63
C GLU A 120 19.15 -1.98 -6.69
N ASN A 121 18.40 -0.88 -6.65
CA ASN A 121 17.40 -0.56 -7.64
C ASN A 121 17.12 0.96 -7.70
N SER A 122 17.77 1.63 -8.64
CA SER A 122 17.62 3.06 -8.87
C SER A 122 16.26 3.50 -9.45
N SER A 123 15.37 2.56 -9.80
CA SER A 123 14.02 2.89 -10.28
C SER A 123 12.99 3.02 -9.15
N VAL A 124 13.35 2.64 -7.92
CA VAL A 124 12.47 2.81 -6.75
C VAL A 124 12.35 4.30 -6.45
N GLY A 125 11.12 4.80 -6.31
CA GLY A 125 10.86 6.23 -6.03
C GLY A 125 10.76 7.10 -7.28
N GLU A 126 11.19 6.60 -8.43
CA GLU A 126 11.22 7.30 -9.71
C GLU A 126 9.98 7.00 -10.59
N ASN A 127 9.85 7.70 -11.73
CA ASN A 127 8.80 7.51 -12.74
C ASN A 127 7.35 7.77 -12.27
N PHE A 128 7.13 8.85 -11.51
CA PHE A 128 5.80 9.26 -11.03
C PHE A 128 4.90 9.85 -12.12
#